data_AF-A0A5B6WP71-F1
#
_entry.id   AF-A0A5B6WP71-F1
#
_cell.length_a   1.000
_cell.length_b   1.000
_cell.length_c   1.000
_cell.angle_alpha   90.00
_cell.angle_beta   90.00
_cell.angle_gamma   90.00
#
_symmetry.space_group_name_H-M   'P 1'
#
loop_
_entity.id
_entity.type
_entity.pdbx_description
1 polymer ?
#
loop_
_entity_poly.entity_id
_entity_poly.type
_entity_poly.pdbx_seq_one_letter_code
_entity_poly.pdbx_strand_id
1 'polypeptide(L)'
;MIHDNINIDHELMHYLHISKNGPNKGFVIKLDINKAYDRVEWNFLEEVIKKFGFEDAWVNKIMRCIWSVRCIVKCNMVLSETFSKMLLHGQSTNIIRGIRSSQNYLYINHLFFVDDALFFVRNKKSEVDAFLNIIREFA
;
A
#
# COMPACT_ATOMS: atom_id res chain seq x y z
N MET A 1 15.58 7.63 -4.52
CA MET A 1 14.21 7.75 -3.97
C MET A 1 13.44 6.43 -4.01
N ILE A 2 13.13 5.84 -5.18
CA ILE A 2 12.44 4.52 -5.21
C ILE A 2 13.39 3.38 -4.80
N HIS A 3 14.64 3.41 -5.27
CA HIS A 3 15.65 2.38 -4.94
C HIS A 3 16.01 2.34 -3.44
N ASP A 4 16.00 3.48 -2.76
CA ASP A 4 16.32 3.56 -1.33
C ASP A 4 15.22 2.91 -0.49
N ASN A 5 13.95 3.12 -0.86
CA ASN A 5 12.81 2.48 -0.21
C ASN A 5 12.82 0.95 -0.43
N ILE A 6 13.17 0.50 -1.64
CA ILE A 6 13.32 -0.93 -1.94
C ILE A 6 14.43 -1.56 -1.08
N ASN A 7 15.55 -0.86 -0.88
CA ASN A 7 16.63 -1.34 0.00
C ASN A 7 16.18 -1.43 1.47
N ILE A 8 15.44 -0.43 1.96
CA ILE A 8 14.88 -0.42 3.32
C ILE A 8 13.91 -1.59 3.51
N ASP A 9 13.07 -1.87 2.52
CA ASP A 9 12.18 -3.03 2.56
C ASP A 9 12.92 -4.35 2.61
N HIS A 10 13.92 -4.51 1.76
CA HIS A 10 14.77 -5.71 1.77
C HIS A 10 15.46 -5.90 3.12
N GLU A 11 15.96 -4.82 3.72
CA GLU A 11 16.60 -4.86 5.04
C GLU A 11 15.59 -5.21 6.15
N LEU A 12 14.41 -4.59 6.16
CA LEU A 12 13.34 -4.87 7.12
C LEU A 12 12.83 -6.31 7.01
N MET A 13 12.62 -6.80 5.78
CA MET A 13 12.23 -8.18 5.51
C MET A 13 13.30 -9.16 5.97
N HIS A 14 14.56 -8.88 5.67
CA HIS A 14 15.70 -9.70 6.11
C HIS A 14 15.81 -9.73 7.65
N TYR A 15 15.65 -8.58 8.30
CA TYR A 15 15.68 -8.47 9.76
C TYR A 15 14.57 -9.27 10.43
N LEU A 16 13.37 -9.29 9.84
CA LEU A 16 12.25 -10.11 10.30
C LEU A 16 12.50 -11.60 10.10
N HIS A 17 13.10 -11.97 8.98
CA HIS A 17 13.39 -13.37 8.65
C HIS A 17 14.43 -13.98 9.60
N ILE A 18 15.40 -13.18 10.05
CA ILE A 18 16.46 -13.60 10.98
C ILE A 18 15.98 -13.66 12.44
N SER A 19 15.01 -12.82 12.83
CA SER A 19 14.51 -12.73 14.20
C SER A 19 13.57 -13.90 14.56
N LYS A 20 14.10 -15.12 14.68
CA LYS A 20 13.32 -16.32 15.04
C LYS A 20 12.83 -16.32 16.50
N ASN A 21 13.58 -15.74 17.43
CA ASN A 21 13.27 -15.70 18.89
C ASN A 21 13.42 -14.30 19.53
N GLY A 22 13.43 -13.23 18.72
CA GLY A 22 13.62 -11.85 19.19
C GLY A 22 12.32 -11.07 19.45
N PRO A 23 12.41 -9.84 19.99
CA PRO A 23 11.25 -8.98 20.25
C PRO A 23 10.45 -8.61 18.99
N ASN A 24 11.03 -8.84 17.80
CA ASN A 24 10.48 -8.52 16.49
C ASN A 24 9.79 -9.71 15.80
N LYS A 25 9.41 -10.76 16.53
CA LYS A 25 8.57 -11.84 15.97
C LYS A 25 7.23 -11.25 15.51
N GLY A 26 7.00 -11.29 14.20
CA GLY A 26 5.85 -10.66 13.55
C GLY A 26 5.69 -11.16 12.13
N PHE A 27 4.77 -10.54 11.41
CA PHE A 27 4.53 -10.81 10.01
C PHE A 27 4.44 -9.48 9.26
N VAL A 28 4.77 -9.56 7.96
CA VAL A 28 4.60 -8.45 7.03
C VAL A 28 3.41 -8.76 6.15
N ILE A 29 2.46 -7.84 6.10
CA ILE A 29 1.36 -7.89 5.13
C ILE A 29 1.74 -6.98 3.99
N LYS A 30 1.88 -7.56 2.80
CA LYS A 30 2.02 -6.82 1.56
C LYS A 30 0.65 -6.68 0.91
N LEU A 31 0.16 -5.45 0.78
CA LEU A 31 -0.98 -5.11 -0.05
C LEU A 31 -0.44 -4.54 -1.37
N ASP A 32 -0.70 -5.26 -2.45
CA ASP A 32 -0.48 -4.78 -3.82
C ASP A 32 -1.70 -3.91 -4.17
N ILE A 33 -1.53 -2.59 -4.15
CA ILE A 33 -2.57 -1.60 -4.52
C ILE A 33 -2.61 -1.52 -6.06
N ASN A 34 -2.79 -2.69 -6.65
CA ASN A 34 -3.17 -3.07 -8.00
C ASN A 34 -2.50 -2.36 -9.21
N LYS A 35 -1.62 -3.13 -9.86
CA LYS A 35 -1.26 -3.06 -11.30
C LYS A 35 -2.43 -3.40 -12.26
N ALA A 36 -3.63 -2.87 -12.02
CA ALA A 36 -4.77 -3.10 -12.91
C ALA A 36 -4.69 -2.30 -14.21
N TYR A 37 -3.95 -1.19 -14.21
CA TYR A 37 -3.88 -0.24 -15.32
C TYR A 37 -2.61 -0.40 -16.18
N ASP A 38 -1.56 -1.05 -15.68
CA ASP A 38 -0.29 -1.22 -16.40
C ASP A 38 -0.32 -2.30 -17.49
N ARG A 39 -1.35 -3.17 -17.49
CA ARG A 39 -1.46 -4.29 -18.42
C ARG A 39 -2.38 -4.03 -19.61
N VAL A 40 -3.05 -2.87 -19.64
CA VAL A 40 -4.00 -2.52 -20.69
C VAL A 40 -3.29 -1.63 -21.70
N GLU A 41 -3.18 -2.11 -22.95
CA GLU A 41 -2.72 -1.28 -24.04
C GLU A 41 -3.85 -0.30 -24.42
N TRP A 42 -3.70 0.99 -24.07
CA TRP A 42 -4.77 1.99 -24.22
C TRP A 42 -5.16 2.24 -25.67
N ASN A 43 -4.22 2.12 -26.60
CA ASN A 43 -4.51 2.19 -28.03
C ASN A 43 -5.36 1.00 -28.49
N PHE A 44 -5.07 -0.20 -27.97
CA PHE A 44 -5.89 -1.37 -28.23
C PHE A 44 -7.31 -1.19 -27.66
N LEU A 45 -7.44 -0.64 -26.46
CA LEU A 45 -8.74 -0.34 -25.86
C LEU A 45 -9.53 0.66 -26.70
N GLU A 46 -8.90 1.73 -27.18
CA GLU A 46 -9.53 2.71 -28.07
C GLU A 46 -10.06 2.05 -29.34
N GLU A 47 -9.23 1.24 -30.00
CA GLU A 47 -9.59 0.54 -31.23
C GLU A 47 -10.71 -0.49 -31.02
N VAL A 48 -10.70 -1.20 -29.90
CA VAL A 48 -11.78 -2.13 -29.53
C VAL A 48 -13.09 -1.37 -29.35
N ILE A 49 -13.10 -0.27 -28.60
CA ILE A 49 -14.31 0.52 -28.36
C ILE A 49 -14.85 1.11 -29.67
N LYS A 50 -13.99 1.63 -30.55
CA LYS A 50 -14.42 2.08 -31.89
C LYS A 50 -15.04 0.93 -32.69
N LYS A 51 -14.45 -0.27 -32.63
CA LYS A 51 -14.93 -1.45 -33.35
C LYS A 51 -16.27 -1.99 -32.84
N PHE A 52 -16.63 -1.70 -31.59
CA PHE A 52 -17.96 -1.96 -31.05
C PHE A 52 -19.03 -0.96 -31.53
N GLY A 53 -18.65 0.04 -32.34
CA GLY A 53 -19.58 0.97 -32.97
C GLY A 53 -19.94 2.18 -32.11
N PHE A 54 -19.16 2.47 -31.07
CA PHE A 54 -19.35 3.68 -30.27
C PHE A 54 -18.94 4.93 -31.06
N GLU A 55 -19.73 6.00 -30.91
CA GLU A 55 -19.49 7.27 -31.60
C GLU A 55 -18.19 7.94 -31.13
N ASP A 56 -17.43 8.52 -32.06
CA ASP A 56 -16.14 9.16 -31.78
C ASP A 56 -16.22 10.22 -30.67
N ALA A 57 -17.31 10.96 -30.55
CA ALA A 57 -17.48 11.95 -29.47
C ALA A 57 -17.53 11.29 -28.08
N TRP A 58 -18.10 10.08 -27.98
CA TRP A 58 -18.18 9.29 -26.76
C TRP A 58 -16.85 8.60 -26.46
N VAL A 59 -16.20 8.02 -27.47
CA VAL A 59 -14.86 7.45 -27.36
C VAL A 59 -13.86 8.51 -26.91
N ASN A 60 -13.90 9.70 -27.50
CA ASN A 60 -13.05 10.83 -27.11
C ASN A 60 -13.30 11.27 -25.66
N LYS A 61 -14.53 11.19 -25.14
CA LYS A 61 -14.80 11.48 -23.72
C LYS A 61 -14.18 10.44 -22.80
N ILE A 62 -14.30 9.15 -23.14
CA ILE A 62 -13.67 8.06 -22.36
C ILE A 62 -12.15 8.14 -22.43
N MET A 63 -11.60 8.32 -23.62
CA MET A 63 -10.15 8.43 -23.79
C MET A 63 -9.63 9.70 -23.13
N ARG A 64 -10.37 10.82 -23.15
CA ARG A 64 -10.06 11.99 -22.31
C ARG A 64 -10.13 11.67 -20.83
N CYS A 65 -11.11 10.91 -20.36
CA CYS A 65 -11.16 10.46 -18.97
C CYS A 65 -9.90 9.63 -18.64
N ILE A 66 -9.55 8.61 -19.44
CA ILE A 66 -8.38 7.73 -19.29
C ILE A 66 -7.07 8.51 -19.33
N TRP A 67 -6.87 9.38 -20.32
CA TRP A 67 -5.71 10.28 -20.38
C TRP A 67 -5.71 11.35 -19.28
N SER A 68 -6.89 11.74 -18.76
CA SER A 68 -7.03 12.70 -17.65
C SER A 68 -7.03 12.05 -16.27
N VAL A 69 -6.99 10.71 -16.19
CA VAL A 69 -6.97 9.97 -14.92
C VAL A 69 -5.65 10.30 -14.22
N ARG A 70 -5.70 11.39 -13.45
CA ARG A 70 -5.14 11.51 -12.12
C ARG A 70 -6.08 10.88 -11.08
N CYS A 71 -6.92 9.92 -11.47
CA CYS A 71 -7.83 9.19 -10.58
C CYS A 71 -7.23 7.86 -10.08
N ILE A 72 -5.92 7.82 -9.82
CA ILE A 72 -5.26 6.79 -8.97
C ILE A 72 -4.11 7.45 -8.18
N VAL A 73 -4.29 8.68 -7.72
CA VAL A 73 -3.34 9.35 -6.80
C VAL A 73 -4.06 9.89 -5.56
N LYS A 74 -5.37 10.16 -5.63
CA LYS A 74 -6.17 10.54 -4.46
C LYS A 74 -6.33 9.41 -3.43
N CYS A 75 -6.20 8.15 -3.87
CA CYS A 75 -6.09 6.98 -2.99
C CYS A 75 -4.67 6.75 -2.41
N ASN A 76 -3.63 7.41 -2.93
CA ASN A 76 -2.26 7.20 -2.42
C ASN A 76 -1.76 8.32 -1.51
N MET A 77 -2.42 9.48 -1.45
CA MET A 77 -2.10 10.52 -0.46
C MET A 77 -3.10 10.60 0.68
N VAL A 78 -4.41 10.77 0.42
CA VAL A 78 -5.39 11.00 1.49
C VAL A 78 -5.69 9.72 2.27
N LEU A 79 -5.82 8.59 1.57
CA LEU A 79 -6.05 7.28 2.17
C LEU A 79 -4.80 6.78 2.90
N SER A 80 -3.61 6.90 2.29
CA SER A 80 -2.34 6.60 2.98
C SER A 80 -2.13 7.49 4.21
N GLU A 81 -2.42 8.78 4.12
CA GLU A 81 -2.28 9.71 5.25
C GLU A 81 -3.29 9.43 6.37
N THR A 82 -4.54 9.10 6.02
CA THR A 82 -5.57 8.75 7.01
C THR A 82 -5.24 7.42 7.69
N PHE A 83 -4.84 6.40 6.92
CA PHE A 83 -4.43 5.12 7.46
C PHE A 83 -3.15 5.23 8.29
N SER A 84 -2.17 6.02 7.83
CA SER A 84 -0.95 6.34 8.57
C SER A 84 -1.28 7.03 9.89
N LYS A 85 -2.20 8.01 9.89
CA LYS A 85 -2.69 8.67 11.12
C LYS A 85 -3.34 7.69 12.09
N MET A 86 -4.17 6.75 11.60
CA MET A 86 -4.79 5.71 12.44
C MET A 86 -3.73 4.77 13.05
N LEU A 87 -2.74 4.35 12.26
CA LEU A 87 -1.63 3.51 12.74
C LEU A 87 -0.73 4.26 13.74
N LEU A 88 -0.40 5.52 13.47
CA LEU A 88 0.37 6.37 14.38
C LEU A 88 -0.40 6.65 15.68
N HIS A 89 -1.72 6.83 15.60
CA HIS A 89 -2.56 6.93 16.78
C HIS A 89 -2.54 5.63 17.59
N GLY A 90 -2.72 4.49 16.93
CA GLY A 90 -2.56 3.15 17.53
C GLY A 90 -1.18 2.93 18.16
N GLN A 91 -0.14 3.51 17.60
CA GLN A 91 1.22 3.49 18.16
C GLN A 91 1.35 4.36 19.41
N SER A 92 0.82 5.58 19.36
CA SER A 92 0.84 6.50 20.51
C SER A 92 0.06 5.95 21.72
N THR A 93 -0.99 5.16 21.45
CA THR A 93 -1.83 4.51 22.47
C THR A 93 -1.31 3.13 22.89
N ASN A 94 -0.15 2.69 22.37
CA ASN A 94 0.44 1.36 22.60
C ASN A 94 -0.45 0.17 22.16
N ILE A 95 -1.42 0.41 21.28
CA ILE A 95 -2.27 -0.63 20.71
C ILE A 95 -1.52 -1.38 19.59
N ILE A 96 -0.72 -0.68 18.78
CA ILE A 96 0.10 -1.27 17.70
C ILE A 96 1.52 -0.74 17.82
N ARG A 97 2.47 -1.59 18.19
CA ARG A 97 3.83 -1.14 18.47
C ARG A 97 4.72 -1.12 17.24
N GLY A 98 4.52 -2.07 16.33
CA GLY A 98 5.34 -2.22 15.13
C GLY A 98 6.64 -2.96 15.36
N ILE A 99 7.46 -2.97 14.33
CA ILE A 99 8.72 -3.71 14.28
C ILE A 99 9.88 -2.73 14.39
N ARG A 100 10.89 -3.08 15.18
CA ARG A 100 12.07 -2.24 15.37
C ARG A 100 13.00 -2.39 14.16
N SER A 101 13.35 -1.30 13.50
CA SER A 101 14.25 -1.34 12.34
C SER A 101 15.73 -1.55 12.71
N SER A 102 16.19 -1.10 13.89
CA SER A 102 17.55 -1.36 14.39
C SER A 102 17.70 -1.12 15.91
N GLN A 103 18.85 -1.51 16.50
CA GLN A 103 19.15 -1.34 17.94
C GLN A 103 19.05 0.11 18.44
N ASN A 104 19.00 1.14 17.60
CA ASN A 104 18.84 2.55 18.02
C ASN A 104 17.79 3.34 17.20
N TYR A 105 16.97 2.68 16.37
CA TYR A 105 15.99 3.35 15.51
C TYR A 105 14.51 3.04 15.83
N LEU A 106 13.64 3.89 15.26
CA LEU A 106 12.19 3.93 15.40
C LEU A 106 11.49 2.57 15.20
N TYR A 107 10.35 2.43 15.87
CA TYR A 107 9.38 1.39 15.55
C TYR A 107 8.62 1.77 14.28
N ILE A 108 8.60 0.86 13.31
CA ILE A 108 7.95 1.02 12.02
C ILE A 108 6.71 0.11 11.99
N ASN A 109 5.57 0.70 11.65
CA ASN A 109 4.27 0.02 11.53
C ASN A 109 3.84 -0.17 10.08
N HIS A 110 4.29 0.71 9.19
CA HIS A 110 3.92 0.70 7.78
C HIS A 110 5.04 1.30 6.93
N LEU A 111 5.16 0.83 5.69
CA LEU A 111 5.88 1.50 4.63
C LEU A 111 4.99 1.55 3.39
N PHE A 112 4.82 2.74 2.83
CA PHE A 112 4.08 2.95 1.59
C PHE A 112 5.07 3.33 0.48
N PHE A 113 5.07 2.59 -0.62
CA PHE A 113 5.84 2.95 -1.81
C PHE A 113 5.08 2.55 -3.08
N VAL A 114 4.86 3.53 -3.96
CA VAL A 114 4.28 3.34 -5.32
C VAL A 114 3.04 2.42 -5.32
N ASP A 115 3.19 1.15 -5.70
CA ASP A 115 2.09 0.19 -5.85
C ASP A 115 1.94 -0.73 -4.63
N ASP A 116 2.86 -0.68 -3.67
CA ASP A 116 2.97 -1.60 -2.56
C ASP A 116 2.78 -0.87 -1.22
N ALA A 117 1.93 -1.43 -0.37
CA ALA A 117 1.85 -1.07 1.03
C ALA A 117 2.29 -2.26 1.88
N LEU A 118 3.34 -2.07 2.67
CA LEU A 118 3.82 -3.05 3.64
C LEU A 118 3.37 -2.63 5.03
N PHE A 119 2.73 -3.55 5.74
CA PHE A 119 2.34 -3.39 7.14
C PHE A 119 3.11 -4.36 8.02
N PHE A 120 3.66 -3.83 9.10
CA PHE A 120 4.52 -4.53 10.05
C PHE A 120 3.76 -4.76 11.34
N VAL A 121 3.32 -6.01 11.56
CA VAL A 121 2.48 -6.36 12.71
C VAL A 121 3.16 -7.44 13.53
N ARG A 122 3.20 -7.27 14.86
CA ARG A 122 3.78 -8.27 15.75
C ARG A 122 2.87 -9.47 15.89
N ASN A 123 3.47 -10.64 16.14
CA ASN A 123 2.71 -11.86 16.38
C ASN A 123 2.17 -11.91 17.81
N LYS A 124 1.25 -10.97 18.11
CA LYS A 124 0.49 -10.88 19.34
C LYS A 124 -0.97 -10.70 18.98
N LYS A 125 -1.84 -11.56 19.51
CA LYS A 125 -3.27 -11.55 19.20
C LYS A 125 -3.91 -10.15 19.32
N SER A 126 -3.59 -9.40 20.37
CA SER A 126 -4.09 -8.02 20.56
C SER A 126 -3.69 -7.04 19.45
N GLU A 127 -2.45 -7.12 18.95
CA GLU A 127 -1.97 -6.24 17.87
C GLU A 127 -2.57 -6.66 16.52
N VAL A 128 -2.77 -7.96 16.30
CA VAL A 128 -3.45 -8.50 15.12
C VAL A 128 -4.91 -8.05 15.08
N ASP A 129 -5.64 -8.23 16.19
CA ASP A 129 -7.05 -7.87 16.29
C ASP A 129 -7.24 -6.36 16.11
N ALA A 130 -6.36 -5.54 16.69
CA ALA A 130 -6.37 -4.10 16.50
C ALA A 130 -6.09 -3.70 15.04
N PHE A 131 -5.10 -4.32 14.42
CA PHE A 131 -4.78 -4.06 13.01
C PHE A 131 -5.94 -4.45 12.08
N LEU A 132 -6.59 -5.59 12.32
CA LEU A 132 -7.76 -6.01 11.57
C LEU A 132 -8.95 -5.06 11.75
N ASN A 133 -9.14 -4.51 12.95
CA ASN A 133 -10.17 -3.50 13.19
C ASN A 133 -9.88 -2.21 12.40
N ILE A 134 -8.63 -1.75 12.36
CA ILE A 134 -8.22 -0.59 11.55
C ILE A 134 -8.44 -0.84 10.06
N ILE A 135 -8.12 -2.04 9.55
CA ILE A 135 -8.43 -2.39 8.16
C ILE A 135 -9.94 -2.38 7.89
N ARG A 136 -10.74 -2.94 8.80
CA ARG A 136 -12.20 -3.03 8.64
C ARG A 136 -12.90 -1.67 8.73
N GLU A 137 -12.35 -0.73 9.48
CA GLU A 137 -12.87 0.64 9.56
C GLU A 137 -12.54 1.44 8.28
N PHE A 138 -11.53 1.00 7.54
CA PHE A 138 -11.04 1.66 6.33
C PHE A 138 -11.56 1.06 5.02
N ALA A 139 -12.00 -0.21 5.02
CA ALA A 139 -12.57 -0.93 3.89
C ALA A 139 -14.09 -0.72 3.77
#